data_AF-E0S8A5-F1
#
_entry.id   AF-E0S8A5-F1
#
_cell.length_a   1.000
_cell.length_b   1.000
_cell.length_c   1.000
_cell.angle_alpha   90.00
_cell.angle_beta   90.00
_cell.angle_gamma   90.00
#
_symmetry.space_group_name_H-M   'P 1'
#
loop_
_entity.id
_entity.type
_entity.pdbx_description
1 polymer ?
#
loop_
_entity_poly.entity_id
_entity_poly.type
_entity_poly.pdbx_seq_one_letter_code
_entity_poly.pdbx_strand_id
1 'polypeptide(L)'
;MKYLALASGGKDSLYAMHVLQREGHQVVGLLHMRCGDGYQDSFMYQTVGSEVADLLGECLGIPIFIYETKCKSINQNLQYKKEEGDEVEDLYEAIASAKEKIYFEGVSSGAILSKYQKNRVEDVCKRLSLRCLSPLWEMDQKKLLGEMISNGMEGRIVKVASSLLGRECINMGLDEIYDRLEAVQGLEVNFCGEGGEYESIILDCPMFKKRISIDKYEVTPHPEEIGREGIVFYMRILKTSLVEKDI
;
A
#
# COMPACT_ATOMS: atom_id res chain seq x y z
N MET A 1 6.60 -16.10 -13.34
CA MET A 1 6.51 -17.03 -12.18
C MET A 1 5.24 -16.76 -11.38
N LYS A 2 4.77 -17.70 -10.56
CA LYS A 2 3.59 -17.47 -9.71
C LYS A 2 3.97 -16.78 -8.40
N TYR A 3 3.27 -15.72 -8.02
CA TYR A 3 3.58 -14.98 -6.79
C TYR A 3 2.33 -14.56 -6.00
N LEU A 4 2.53 -14.37 -4.70
CA LEU A 4 1.57 -13.75 -3.77
C LEU A 4 1.91 -12.26 -3.65
N ALA A 5 0.94 -11.37 -3.84
CA ALA A 5 1.19 -9.93 -3.72
C ALA A 5 0.86 -9.42 -2.32
N LEU A 6 1.80 -8.73 -1.67
CA LEU A 6 1.48 -7.93 -0.48
C LEU A 6 0.70 -6.69 -0.95
N ALA A 7 -0.57 -6.61 -0.57
CA ALA A 7 -1.50 -5.61 -1.07
C ALA A 7 -2.01 -4.72 0.08
N SER A 8 -1.76 -3.42 -0.02
CA SER A 8 -2.29 -2.43 0.92
C SER A 8 -3.51 -1.68 0.38
N GLY A 9 -3.78 -1.79 -0.93
CA GLY A 9 -4.73 -0.95 -1.63
C GLY A 9 -4.13 0.34 -2.18
N GLY A 10 -2.91 0.70 -1.77
CA GLY A 10 -2.22 1.89 -2.24
C GLY A 10 -1.50 1.73 -3.57
N LYS A 11 -1.13 2.88 -4.15
CA LYS A 11 -0.54 3.00 -5.50
C LYS A 11 0.68 2.10 -5.71
N ASP A 12 1.58 2.00 -4.73
CA ASP A 12 2.85 1.29 -4.91
C ASP A 12 2.65 -0.22 -4.96
N SER A 13 1.77 -0.75 -4.11
CA SER A 13 1.46 -2.19 -4.09
C SER A 13 0.79 -2.64 -5.40
N LEU A 14 -0.14 -1.85 -5.92
CA LEU A 14 -0.85 -2.15 -7.18
C LEU A 14 0.04 -1.90 -8.40
N TYR A 15 0.90 -0.87 -8.39
CA TYR A 15 1.82 -0.64 -9.50
C TYR A 15 2.92 -1.71 -9.55
N ALA A 16 3.40 -2.20 -8.41
CA ALA A 16 4.33 -3.34 -8.37
C ALA A 16 3.72 -4.56 -9.07
N MET A 17 2.43 -4.82 -8.89
CA MET A 17 1.73 -5.87 -9.61
C MET A 17 1.65 -5.61 -11.12
N HIS A 18 1.37 -4.37 -11.52
CA HIS A 18 1.35 -3.97 -12.94
C HIS A 18 2.70 -4.22 -13.63
N VAL A 19 3.81 -3.84 -12.98
CA VAL A 19 5.17 -4.07 -13.51
C VAL A 19 5.44 -5.57 -13.64
N LEU A 20 5.17 -6.34 -12.58
CA LEU A 20 5.39 -7.80 -12.57
C LEU A 20 4.54 -8.53 -13.62
N GLN A 21 3.31 -8.09 -13.85
CA GLN A 21 2.48 -8.65 -14.90
C GLN A 21 3.08 -8.42 -16.29
N ARG A 22 3.65 -7.23 -16.56
CA ARG A 22 4.36 -6.93 -17.82
C ARG A 22 5.64 -7.73 -17.99
N GLU A 23 6.30 -8.10 -16.90
CA GLU A 23 7.47 -8.99 -16.89
C GLU A 23 7.09 -10.48 -17.05
N GLY A 24 5.80 -10.81 -17.20
CA GLY A 24 5.33 -12.19 -17.38
C GLY A 24 5.18 -12.97 -16.06
N HIS A 25 5.15 -12.28 -14.91
CA HIS A 25 4.79 -12.89 -13.64
C HIS A 25 3.26 -12.97 -13.50
N GLN A 26 2.80 -13.97 -12.75
CA GLN A 26 1.38 -14.23 -12.54
C GLN A 26 1.07 -14.08 -11.06
N VAL A 27 0.26 -13.08 -10.72
CA VAL A 27 -0.33 -12.97 -9.38
C VAL A 27 -1.36 -14.10 -9.21
N VAL A 28 -1.24 -14.85 -8.12
CA VAL A 28 -2.17 -15.95 -7.80
C VAL A 28 -3.02 -15.70 -6.55
N GLY A 29 -2.66 -14.67 -5.78
CA GLY A 29 -3.42 -14.21 -4.64
C GLY A 29 -2.85 -12.93 -4.05
N LEU A 30 -3.65 -12.28 -3.22
CA LEU A 30 -3.29 -11.09 -2.47
C LEU A 30 -3.16 -11.46 -0.99
N LEU A 31 -2.23 -10.83 -0.29
CA LEU A 31 -2.14 -10.87 1.16
C LEU A 31 -2.24 -9.45 1.70
N HIS A 32 -3.27 -9.18 2.48
CA HIS A 32 -3.47 -7.93 3.20
C HIS A 32 -3.26 -8.17 4.71
N MET A 33 -2.33 -7.42 5.28
CA MET A 33 -2.06 -7.44 6.72
C MET A 33 -2.88 -6.32 7.36
N ARG A 34 -3.90 -6.70 8.13
CA ARG A 34 -4.81 -5.77 8.79
C ARG A 34 -4.36 -5.53 10.22
N CYS A 35 -4.03 -4.28 10.57
CA CYS A 35 -3.88 -3.92 11.98
C CYS A 35 -5.25 -4.01 12.67
N GLY A 36 -5.31 -4.52 13.90
CA GLY A 36 -6.56 -4.70 14.65
C GLY A 36 -7.34 -3.40 14.92
N ASP A 37 -8.47 -3.52 15.62
CA ASP A 37 -9.41 -2.41 15.81
C ASP A 37 -8.80 -1.18 16.50
N GLY A 38 -8.76 -0.05 15.78
CA GLY A 38 -8.31 1.26 16.24
C GLY A 38 -7.30 1.91 15.28
N TYR A 39 -7.32 3.25 15.16
CA TYR A 39 -6.28 3.96 14.40
C TYR A 39 -4.92 3.69 15.04
N GLN A 40 -4.00 3.08 14.29
CA GLN A 40 -2.63 2.83 14.70
C GLN A 40 -1.70 3.26 13.56
N ASP A 41 -0.65 3.99 13.88
CA ASP A 41 0.45 4.20 12.93
C ASP A 41 1.31 2.93 12.91
N SER A 42 1.45 2.32 11.73
CA SER A 42 2.36 1.19 11.50
C SER A 42 3.49 1.64 10.59
N PHE A 43 4.71 1.23 10.91
CA PHE A 43 5.88 1.44 10.04
C PHE A 43 5.86 0.53 8.80
N MET A 44 5.08 -0.55 8.82
CA MET A 44 5.05 -1.55 7.76
C MET A 44 3.78 -1.50 6.92
N TYR A 45 2.62 -1.21 7.51
CA TYR A 45 1.32 -1.39 6.85
C TYR A 45 0.52 -0.09 6.76
N GLN A 46 -0.13 0.08 5.62
CA GLN A 46 -1.13 1.12 5.43
C GLN A 46 -2.37 0.78 6.26
N THR A 47 -2.75 1.67 7.17
CA THR A 47 -3.94 1.47 8.02
C THR A 47 -5.16 2.22 7.50
N VAL A 48 -4.95 3.35 6.81
CA VAL A 48 -6.02 4.17 6.24
C VAL A 48 -6.45 3.61 4.88
N GLY A 49 -7.76 3.37 4.74
CA GLY A 49 -8.34 2.81 3.51
C GLY A 49 -8.24 1.29 3.43
N SER A 50 -8.00 0.59 4.55
CA SER A 50 -8.01 -0.88 4.61
C SER A 50 -9.36 -1.47 4.19
N GLU A 51 -10.46 -0.71 4.31
CA GLU A 51 -11.78 -1.09 3.81
C GLU A 51 -11.79 -1.33 2.29
N VAL A 52 -10.89 -0.66 1.56
CA VAL A 52 -10.72 -0.82 0.11
C VAL A 52 -9.90 -2.08 -0.19
N ALA A 53 -8.98 -2.46 0.70
CA ALA A 53 -8.14 -3.64 0.52
C ALA A 53 -9.00 -4.92 0.43
N ASP A 54 -10.06 -5.01 1.23
CA ASP A 54 -11.01 -6.14 1.22
C ASP A 54 -11.67 -6.33 -0.16
N LEU A 55 -11.89 -5.24 -0.91
CA LEU A 55 -12.52 -5.24 -2.22
C LEU A 55 -11.56 -5.60 -3.36
N LEU A 56 -10.24 -5.59 -3.13
CA LEU A 56 -9.24 -5.83 -4.18
C LEU A 56 -9.37 -7.23 -4.79
N GLY A 57 -9.74 -8.23 -3.99
CA GLY A 57 -9.96 -9.59 -4.47
C GLY A 57 -11.06 -9.66 -5.53
N GLU A 58 -12.16 -8.94 -5.32
CA GLU A 58 -13.26 -8.82 -6.29
C GLU A 58 -12.86 -7.98 -7.51
N CYS A 59 -12.15 -6.88 -7.29
CA CYS A 59 -11.69 -6.00 -8.36
C CYS A 59 -10.74 -6.72 -9.32
N LEU A 60 -9.79 -7.51 -8.82
CA LEU A 60 -8.82 -8.26 -9.63
C LEU A 60 -9.37 -9.64 -10.05
N GLY A 61 -10.38 -10.14 -9.34
CA GLY A 61 -10.93 -11.49 -9.52
C GLY A 61 -9.92 -12.59 -9.17
N ILE A 62 -9.19 -12.41 -8.06
CA ILE A 62 -8.21 -13.35 -7.49
C ILE A 62 -8.42 -13.45 -5.96
N PRO A 63 -8.01 -14.55 -5.30
CA PRO A 63 -8.22 -14.70 -3.87
C PRO A 63 -7.43 -13.65 -3.07
N ILE A 64 -8.04 -13.15 -2.01
CA ILE A 64 -7.40 -12.30 -1.01
C ILE A 64 -7.36 -13.02 0.34
N PHE A 65 -6.18 -13.03 0.97
CA PHE A 65 -5.98 -13.49 2.34
C PHE A 65 -5.84 -12.25 3.21
N ILE A 66 -6.75 -12.10 4.18
CA ILE A 66 -6.67 -11.05 5.19
C ILE A 66 -6.13 -11.70 6.45
N TYR A 67 -5.03 -11.18 6.97
CA TYR A 67 -4.41 -11.65 8.20
C TYR A 67 -4.34 -10.51 9.21
N GLU A 68 -4.87 -10.73 10.41
CA GLU A 68 -4.84 -9.74 11.48
C GLU A 68 -3.48 -9.75 12.18
N THR A 69 -2.81 -8.61 12.19
CA THR A 69 -1.53 -8.42 12.88
C THR A 69 -1.72 -7.50 14.08
N LYS A 70 -0.89 -7.73 15.10
CA LYS A 70 -0.86 -6.87 16.29
C LYS A 70 -0.10 -5.55 16.03
N CYS A 71 0.53 -5.41 14.85
CA CYS A 71 1.32 -4.24 14.45
C CYS A 71 2.35 -3.80 15.51
N LYS A 72 2.93 -4.77 16.22
CA LYS A 72 3.96 -4.54 17.23
C LYS A 72 5.34 -4.64 16.59
N SER A 73 5.94 -3.49 16.30
CA SER A 73 7.35 -3.42 15.93
C SER A 73 8.21 -3.43 17.20
N ILE A 74 8.80 -4.59 17.51
CA ILE A 74 9.70 -4.78 18.66
C ILE A 74 11.14 -4.58 18.20
N ASN A 75 11.51 -5.22 17.09
CA ASN A 75 12.82 -5.07 16.48
C ASN A 75 12.76 -3.98 15.42
N GLN A 76 13.34 -2.82 15.70
CA GLN A 76 13.41 -1.69 14.78
C GLN A 76 14.76 -1.59 14.03
N ASN A 77 15.64 -2.59 14.17
CA ASN A 77 16.93 -2.57 13.47
C ASN A 77 16.74 -2.68 11.95
N LEU A 78 17.70 -2.13 11.21
CA LEU A 78 17.72 -2.19 9.74
C LEU A 78 17.81 -3.64 9.23
N GLN A 79 18.70 -4.44 9.82
CA GLN A 79 18.74 -5.88 9.56
C GLN A 79 17.82 -6.57 10.56
N TYR A 80 16.78 -7.21 10.03
CA TYR A 80 15.85 -7.93 10.88
C TYR A 80 16.53 -9.14 11.51
N LYS A 81 16.28 -9.34 12.79
CA LYS A 81 16.56 -10.57 13.52
C LYS A 81 15.23 -11.00 14.12
N LYS A 82 14.93 -12.29 13.99
CA LYS A 82 13.73 -12.88 14.57
C LYS A 82 13.59 -12.47 16.04
N GLU A 83 12.46 -11.85 16.35
CA GLU A 83 12.06 -11.44 17.69
C GLU A 83 10.63 -11.93 17.93
N GLU A 84 10.36 -12.51 19.10
CA GLU A 84 9.06 -13.11 19.37
C GLU A 84 7.99 -12.03 19.57
N GLY A 85 6.88 -12.16 18.84
CA GLY A 85 5.77 -11.20 18.90
C GLY A 85 5.95 -9.94 18.06
N ASP A 86 6.97 -9.91 17.20
CA ASP A 86 7.20 -8.84 16.22
C ASP A 86 6.29 -8.98 14.99
N GLU A 87 5.90 -7.85 14.39
CA GLU A 87 5.07 -7.76 13.18
C GLU A 87 5.60 -8.58 11.99
N VAL A 88 6.91 -8.87 11.94
CA VAL A 88 7.51 -9.69 10.90
C VAL A 88 7.20 -11.18 11.09
N GLU A 89 7.03 -11.65 12.33
CA GLU A 89 6.58 -13.01 12.59
C GLU A 89 5.11 -13.19 12.20
N ASP A 90 4.27 -12.18 12.43
CA ASP A 90 2.88 -12.16 11.92
C ASP A 90 2.88 -12.30 10.39
N LEU A 91 3.76 -11.56 9.68
CA LEU A 91 3.91 -11.67 8.23
C LEU A 91 4.38 -13.07 7.80
N TYR A 92 5.31 -13.67 8.55
CA TYR A 92 5.78 -15.04 8.30
C TYR A 92 4.64 -16.04 8.40
N GLU A 93 3.84 -15.98 9.46
CA GLU A 93 2.69 -16.86 9.67
C GLU A 93 1.63 -16.67 8.58
N ALA A 94 1.36 -15.42 8.20
CA ALA A 94 0.41 -15.10 7.15
C ALA A 94 0.80 -15.71 5.79
N ILE A 95 2.06 -15.53 5.38
CA ILE A 95 2.56 -16.10 4.13
C ILE A 95 2.62 -17.64 4.22
N ALA A 96 3.03 -18.20 5.36
CA ALA A 96 3.03 -19.65 5.56
C ALA A 96 1.62 -20.25 5.41
N SER A 97 0.60 -19.63 6.02
CA SER A 97 -0.79 -20.07 5.87
C SER A 97 -1.29 -19.93 4.43
N ALA A 98 -0.89 -18.88 3.71
CA ALA A 98 -1.22 -18.74 2.30
C ALA A 98 -0.60 -19.85 1.44
N LYS A 99 0.64 -20.29 1.74
CA LYS A 99 1.31 -21.40 1.02
C LYS A 99 0.57 -22.73 1.16
N GLU A 100 -0.12 -22.96 2.28
CA GLU A 100 -0.93 -24.17 2.49
C GLU A 100 -2.19 -24.18 1.59
N LYS A 101 -2.66 -22.99 1.18
CA LYS A 101 -3.92 -22.81 0.43
C LYS A 101 -3.69 -22.67 -1.07
N ILE A 102 -2.60 -22.02 -1.48
CA ILE A 102 -2.27 -21.78 -2.89
C ILE A 102 -0.77 -21.94 -3.16
N TYR A 103 -0.44 -22.37 -4.39
CA TYR A 103 0.94 -22.51 -4.83
C TYR A 103 1.50 -21.20 -5.41
N PHE A 104 2.64 -20.75 -4.87
CA PHE A 104 3.43 -19.63 -5.38
C PHE A 104 4.92 -19.82 -5.07
N GLU A 105 5.76 -19.16 -5.85
CA GLU A 105 7.23 -19.26 -5.81
C GLU A 105 7.89 -17.98 -5.28
N GLY A 106 7.12 -16.89 -5.19
CA GLY A 106 7.62 -15.60 -4.71
C GLY A 106 6.53 -14.74 -4.06
N VAL A 107 6.98 -13.69 -3.39
CA VAL A 107 6.13 -12.68 -2.76
C VAL A 107 6.57 -11.32 -3.26
N SER A 108 5.63 -10.46 -3.66
CA SER A 108 5.94 -9.11 -4.10
C SER A 108 5.69 -8.06 -3.04
N SER A 109 6.53 -7.02 -3.01
CA SER A 109 6.34 -5.81 -2.20
C SER A 109 6.39 -4.55 -3.06
N GLY A 110 5.65 -3.52 -2.63
CA GLY A 110 5.66 -2.18 -3.25
C GLY A 110 6.73 -1.24 -2.68
N ALA A 111 7.74 -1.75 -1.97
CA ALA A 111 8.76 -0.91 -1.33
C ALA A 111 9.65 -0.23 -2.38
N ILE A 112 9.80 1.11 -2.29
CA ILE A 112 10.60 1.91 -3.22
C ILE A 112 11.98 2.20 -2.61
N LEU A 113 12.06 2.90 -1.48
CA LEU A 113 13.34 3.27 -0.82
C LEU A 113 13.46 2.74 0.61
N SER A 114 12.36 2.32 1.23
CA SER A 114 12.37 1.78 2.60
C SER A 114 13.14 0.46 2.73
N LYS A 115 14.42 0.55 3.12
CA LYS A 115 15.24 -0.61 3.48
C LYS A 115 14.64 -1.41 4.63
N TYR A 116 13.97 -0.74 5.56
CA TYR A 116 13.28 -1.37 6.69
C TYR A 116 12.25 -2.40 6.21
N GLN A 117 11.37 -1.98 5.28
CA GLN A 117 10.32 -2.83 4.72
C GLN A 117 10.91 -3.94 3.84
N LYS A 118 11.83 -3.58 2.93
CA LYS A 118 12.45 -4.55 2.04
C LYS A 118 13.15 -5.68 2.79
N ASN A 119 14.00 -5.35 3.77
CA ASN A 119 14.78 -6.36 4.50
C ASN A 119 13.89 -7.35 5.27
N ARG A 120 12.73 -6.89 5.76
CA ARG A 120 11.77 -7.75 6.49
C ARG A 120 11.05 -8.70 5.56
N VAL A 121 10.58 -8.21 4.41
CA VAL A 121 9.96 -9.08 3.38
C VAL A 121 10.99 -10.09 2.86
N GLU A 122 12.23 -9.66 2.62
CA GLU A 122 13.33 -10.54 2.19
C GLU A 122 13.66 -11.62 3.23
N ASP A 123 13.71 -11.29 4.53
CA ASP A 123 13.93 -12.27 5.60
C ASP A 123 12.85 -13.34 5.62
N VAL A 124 11.58 -12.94 5.59
CA VAL A 124 10.44 -13.86 5.58
C VAL A 124 10.46 -14.75 4.34
N CYS A 125 10.70 -14.16 3.17
CA CYS A 125 10.81 -14.91 1.91
C CYS A 125 11.94 -15.95 1.99
N LYS A 126 13.11 -15.55 2.49
CA LYS A 126 14.27 -16.43 2.65
C LYS A 126 13.95 -17.61 3.57
N ARG A 127 13.31 -17.37 4.72
CA ARG A 127 12.92 -18.41 5.67
C ARG A 127 11.89 -19.38 5.09
N LEU A 128 10.99 -18.89 4.24
CA LEU A 128 9.96 -19.69 3.57
C LEU A 128 10.40 -20.29 2.23
N SER A 129 11.68 -20.14 1.85
CA SER A 129 12.20 -20.58 0.54
C SER A 129 11.41 -20.02 -0.65
N LEU A 130 11.09 -18.73 -0.60
CA LEU A 130 10.39 -17.96 -1.63
C LEU A 130 11.30 -16.88 -2.19
N ARG A 131 11.03 -16.42 -3.42
CA ARG A 131 11.71 -15.24 -3.98
C ARG A 131 11.01 -13.95 -3.54
N CYS A 132 11.78 -12.97 -3.08
CA CYS A 132 11.29 -11.62 -2.87
C CYS A 132 11.29 -10.86 -4.20
N LEU A 133 10.16 -10.28 -4.59
CA LEU A 133 9.98 -9.49 -5.81
C LEU A 133 9.72 -8.03 -5.43
N SER A 134 10.70 -7.15 -5.61
CA SER A 134 10.59 -5.72 -5.31
C SER A 134 10.86 -4.91 -6.57
N PRO A 135 9.90 -4.88 -7.53
CA PRO A 135 10.13 -4.30 -8.86
C PRO A 135 10.33 -2.78 -8.81
N LEU A 136 9.87 -2.10 -7.75
CA LEU A 136 9.94 -0.65 -7.61
C LEU A 136 11.19 -0.17 -6.86
N TRP A 137 12.04 -1.10 -6.42
CA TRP A 137 13.18 -0.78 -5.55
C TRP A 137 14.17 0.17 -6.23
N GLU A 138 14.53 1.26 -5.53
CA GLU A 138 15.47 2.29 -6.01
C GLU A 138 15.07 2.97 -7.33
N MET A 139 13.80 2.89 -7.73
CA MET A 139 13.28 3.65 -8.85
C MET A 139 13.16 5.15 -8.51
N ASP A 140 13.32 6.00 -9.53
CA ASP A 140 13.12 7.44 -9.39
C ASP A 140 11.65 7.75 -9.06
N GLN A 141 11.38 8.33 -7.89
CA GLN A 141 10.02 8.55 -7.39
C GLN A 141 9.18 9.43 -8.31
N LYS A 142 9.76 10.50 -8.86
CA LYS A 142 9.04 11.43 -9.74
C LYS A 142 8.61 10.73 -11.02
N LYS A 143 9.53 9.99 -11.63
CA LYS A 143 9.24 9.20 -12.82
C LYS A 143 8.23 8.10 -12.52
N LEU A 144 8.37 7.43 -11.38
CA LEU A 144 7.49 6.35 -10.95
C LEU A 144 6.03 6.80 -10.79
N LEU A 145 5.78 7.92 -10.11
CA LEU A 145 4.42 8.47 -10.00
C LEU A 145 3.86 8.87 -11.38
N GLY A 146 4.68 9.50 -12.24
CA GLY A 146 4.27 9.82 -13.61
C GLY A 146 3.93 8.57 -14.45
N GLU A 147 4.67 7.48 -14.24
CA GLU A 147 4.36 6.20 -14.87
C GLU A 147 3.06 5.60 -14.35
N MET A 148 2.78 5.65 -13.04
CA MET A 148 1.50 5.20 -12.47
C MET A 148 0.31 5.93 -13.13
N ILE A 149 0.40 7.26 -13.24
CA ILE A 149 -0.63 8.10 -13.87
C ILE A 149 -0.82 7.73 -15.34
N SER A 150 0.28 7.67 -16.11
CA SER A 150 0.23 7.36 -17.55
C SER A 150 -0.20 5.92 -17.86
N ASN A 151 -0.04 5.00 -16.92
CA ASN A 151 -0.57 3.64 -17.02
C ASN A 151 -2.03 3.52 -16.52
N GLY A 152 -2.72 4.64 -16.27
CA GLY A 152 -4.15 4.66 -15.96
C GLY A 152 -4.48 4.19 -14.55
N MET A 153 -3.58 4.39 -13.58
CA MET A 153 -3.92 4.19 -12.18
C MET A 153 -4.78 5.36 -11.67
N GLU A 154 -6.04 5.09 -11.38
CA GLU A 154 -6.95 6.06 -10.77
C GLU A 154 -6.82 5.94 -9.23
N GLY A 155 -5.95 6.76 -8.66
CA GLY A 155 -5.74 6.82 -7.21
C GLY A 155 -6.35 8.03 -6.54
N ARG A 156 -6.64 7.92 -5.23
CA ARG A 156 -7.06 9.02 -4.36
C ARG A 156 -6.16 9.13 -3.15
N ILE A 157 -5.78 10.34 -2.77
CA ILE A 157 -5.06 10.60 -1.52
C ILE A 157 -6.01 10.43 -0.34
N VAL A 158 -5.65 9.56 0.60
CA VAL A 158 -6.48 9.22 1.77
C VAL A 158 -5.85 9.62 3.09
N LYS A 159 -4.56 9.92 3.13
CA LYS A 159 -3.87 10.47 4.30
C LYS A 159 -2.84 11.47 3.84
N VAL A 160 -2.64 12.51 4.63
CA VAL A 160 -1.46 13.40 4.53
C VAL A 160 -0.88 13.57 5.93
N ALA A 161 0.43 13.64 6.01
CA ALA A 161 1.18 13.86 7.24
C ALA A 161 2.47 14.65 6.95
N SER A 162 2.35 15.74 6.20
CA SER A 162 3.47 16.58 5.77
C SER A 162 3.08 18.05 5.87
N SER A 163 4.02 18.91 6.25
CA SER A 163 3.82 20.36 6.25
C SER A 163 3.57 20.93 4.84
N LEU A 164 3.90 20.16 3.79
CA LEU A 164 3.67 20.53 2.39
C LEU A 164 2.24 20.22 1.93
N LEU A 165 1.53 19.33 2.62
CA LEU A 165 0.26 18.76 2.19
C LEU A 165 -0.82 18.97 3.25
N GLY A 166 -1.86 19.72 2.90
CA GLY A 166 -2.96 20.03 3.81
C GLY A 166 -4.20 19.16 3.61
N ARG A 167 -5.23 19.44 4.42
CA ARG A 167 -6.55 18.78 4.38
C ARG A 167 -7.16 18.75 2.98
N GLU A 168 -6.93 19.78 2.19
CA GLU A 168 -7.42 19.93 0.82
C GLU A 168 -6.80 18.94 -0.17
N CYS A 169 -5.69 18.28 0.19
CA CYS A 169 -5.12 17.19 -0.61
C CYS A 169 -5.93 15.90 -0.51
N ILE A 170 -6.76 15.73 0.53
CA ILE A 170 -7.56 14.52 0.67
C ILE A 170 -8.57 14.43 -0.48
N ASN A 171 -8.65 13.24 -1.09
CA ASN A 171 -9.41 12.93 -2.31
C ASN A 171 -8.84 13.52 -3.62
N MET A 172 -7.67 14.16 -3.61
CA MET A 172 -6.98 14.50 -4.85
C MET A 172 -6.58 13.25 -5.64
N GLY A 173 -6.61 13.36 -6.97
CA GLY A 173 -6.06 12.39 -7.91
C GLY A 173 -4.53 12.30 -7.84
N LEU A 174 -3.97 11.26 -8.46
CA LEU A 174 -2.51 11.09 -8.55
C LEU A 174 -1.85 12.17 -9.44
N ASP A 175 -2.56 12.63 -10.46
CA ASP A 175 -2.17 13.76 -11.32
C ASP A 175 -2.19 15.08 -10.55
N GLU A 176 -3.26 15.34 -9.78
CA GLU A 176 -3.39 16.55 -8.97
C GLU A 176 -2.28 16.65 -7.90
N ILE A 177 -1.96 15.54 -7.22
CA ILE A 177 -0.85 15.52 -6.26
C ILE A 177 0.50 15.67 -6.97
N TYR A 178 0.67 15.10 -8.17
CA TYR A 178 1.91 15.24 -8.94
C TYR A 178 2.21 16.71 -9.23
N ASP A 179 1.24 17.42 -9.81
CA ASP A 179 1.38 18.84 -10.17
C ASP A 179 1.65 19.69 -8.93
N ARG A 180 0.99 19.36 -7.82
CA ARG A 180 1.20 20.06 -6.54
C ARG A 180 2.61 19.89 -6.00
N LEU A 181 3.16 18.67 -6.05
CA LEU A 181 4.52 18.38 -5.61
C LEU A 181 5.56 18.99 -6.56
N GLU A 182 5.27 19.01 -7.87
CA GLU A 182 6.14 19.65 -8.87
C GLU A 182 6.23 21.18 -8.70
N ALA A 183 5.17 21.81 -8.21
CA ALA A 183 5.15 23.25 -7.94
C ALA A 183 5.98 23.68 -6.71
N VAL A 184 6.41 22.73 -5.85
CA VAL A 184 7.22 23.03 -4.66
C VAL A 184 8.64 23.42 -5.08
N GLN A 185 9.09 24.60 -4.67
CA GLN A 185 10.43 25.11 -4.97
C GLN A 185 11.33 25.12 -3.73
N GLY A 186 12.61 24.78 -3.93
CA GLY A 186 13.65 24.92 -2.91
C GLY A 186 13.63 23.88 -1.78
N LEU A 187 12.81 22.84 -1.90
CA LEU A 187 12.75 21.70 -0.98
C LEU A 187 12.82 20.39 -1.76
N GLU A 188 13.42 19.37 -1.15
CA GLU A 188 13.33 18.00 -1.65
C GLU A 188 11.95 17.44 -1.33
N VAL A 189 11.33 16.75 -2.30
CA VAL A 189 9.94 16.30 -2.21
C VAL A 189 9.86 14.83 -2.55
N ASN A 190 9.15 14.06 -1.72
CA ASN A 190 8.89 12.65 -1.97
C ASN A 190 7.66 12.49 -2.86
N PHE A 191 7.89 12.38 -4.17
CA PHE A 191 6.80 12.19 -5.15
C PHE A 191 5.96 10.96 -4.86
N CYS A 192 6.51 9.90 -4.28
CA CYS A 192 5.76 8.70 -3.91
C CYS A 192 5.28 8.69 -2.45
N GLY A 193 5.42 9.77 -1.70
CA GLY A 193 4.97 9.83 -0.30
C GLY A 193 5.76 8.92 0.65
N GLU A 194 6.99 8.55 0.28
CA GLU A 194 7.90 7.78 1.15
C GLU A 194 8.04 8.47 2.52
N GLY A 195 8.19 7.67 3.58
CA GLY A 195 8.21 8.19 4.95
C GLY A 195 6.83 8.52 5.52
N GLY A 196 5.76 8.27 4.77
CA GLY A 196 4.37 8.45 5.22
C GLY A 196 3.84 9.87 5.01
N GLU A 197 4.47 10.68 4.15
CA GLU A 197 4.03 12.05 3.84
C GLU A 197 2.59 12.10 3.33
N TYR A 198 2.20 11.07 2.57
CA TYR A 198 0.81 10.82 2.20
C TYR A 198 0.58 9.33 1.93
N GLU A 199 -0.67 8.89 2.07
CA GLU A 199 -1.12 7.56 1.66
C GLU A 199 -2.18 7.68 0.58
N SER A 200 -2.29 6.66 -0.27
CA SER A 200 -3.24 6.63 -1.38
C SER A 200 -4.00 5.32 -1.40
N ILE A 201 -5.15 5.30 -2.07
CA ILE A 201 -5.84 4.09 -2.50
C ILE A 201 -6.02 4.11 -4.01
N ILE A 202 -6.08 2.94 -4.65
CA ILE A 202 -6.41 2.80 -6.06
C ILE A 202 -7.87 2.39 -6.21
N LEU A 203 -8.64 3.22 -6.92
CA LEU A 203 -10.05 3.02 -7.21
C LEU A 203 -10.27 2.26 -8.51
N ASP A 204 -9.44 2.52 -9.52
CA ASP A 204 -9.41 1.75 -10.76
C ASP A 204 -7.98 1.66 -11.32
N CYS A 205 -7.72 0.58 -12.03
CA CYS A 205 -6.54 0.44 -12.87
C CYS A 205 -6.80 -0.56 -14.00
N PRO A 206 -5.94 -0.67 -15.02
CA PRO A 206 -6.16 -1.59 -16.13
C PRO A 206 -6.31 -3.06 -15.73
N MET A 207 -5.73 -3.47 -14.60
CA MET A 207 -5.84 -4.86 -14.10
C MET A 207 -7.19 -5.17 -13.46
N PHE A 208 -7.96 -4.15 -13.08
CA PHE A 208 -9.25 -4.32 -12.42
C PHE A 208 -10.32 -4.72 -13.43
N LYS A 209 -11.14 -5.71 -13.05
CA LYS A 209 -12.39 -6.14 -13.68
C LYS A 209 -13.59 -5.30 -13.20
N LYS A 210 -13.52 -4.82 -11.97
CA LYS A 210 -14.50 -3.89 -11.36
C LYS A 210 -13.73 -2.74 -10.73
N ARG A 211 -14.31 -1.54 -10.79
CA ARG A 211 -13.75 -0.36 -10.11
C ARG A 211 -14.45 -0.14 -8.78
N ILE A 212 -13.76 0.57 -7.88
CA ILE A 212 -14.25 0.94 -6.56
C ILE A 212 -14.76 2.38 -6.63
N SER A 213 -15.98 2.61 -6.17
CA SER A 213 -16.55 3.95 -5.98
C SER A 213 -16.61 4.28 -4.50
N ILE A 214 -16.14 5.47 -4.13
CA ILE A 214 -16.31 6.03 -2.79
C ILE A 214 -17.65 6.77 -2.77
N ASP A 215 -18.67 6.15 -2.19
CA ASP A 215 -20.02 6.72 -2.11
C ASP A 215 -20.13 7.78 -1.02
N LYS A 216 -19.41 7.60 0.10
CA LYS A 216 -19.43 8.51 1.24
C LYS A 216 -18.13 8.43 2.03
N TYR A 217 -17.58 9.59 2.38
CA TYR A 217 -16.40 9.70 3.24
C TYR A 217 -16.47 10.95 4.13
N GLU A 218 -15.65 10.96 5.17
CA GLU A 218 -15.39 12.12 6.03
C GLU A 218 -13.88 12.38 6.09
N VAL A 219 -13.49 13.64 6.31
CA VAL A 219 -12.08 14.01 6.49
C VAL A 219 -11.88 14.40 7.94
N THR A 220 -11.03 13.64 8.63
CA THR A 220 -10.80 13.78 10.08
C THR A 220 -9.34 14.16 10.32
N PRO A 221 -9.06 15.11 11.24
CA PRO A 221 -7.69 15.31 11.71
C PRO A 221 -7.22 14.12 12.55
N HIS A 222 -5.91 13.93 12.66
CA HIS A 222 -5.35 12.95 13.60
C HIS A 222 -5.82 13.24 15.04
N PRO A 223 -6.14 12.23 15.87
CA PRO A 223 -6.63 12.45 17.24
C PRO A 223 -5.72 13.33 18.10
N GLU A 224 -4.41 13.24 17.90
CA GLU A 224 -3.41 14.06 18.62
C GLU A 224 -3.35 15.52 18.16
N GLU A 225 -3.99 15.85 17.05
CA GLU A 225 -4.03 17.20 16.47
C GLU A 225 -5.37 17.91 16.66
N ILE A 226 -6.35 17.26 17.28
CA ILE A 226 -7.64 17.88 17.60
C ILE A 226 -7.40 19.09 18.51
N GLY A 227 -7.73 20.29 18.00
CA GLY A 227 -7.54 21.56 18.71
C GLY A 227 -6.21 22.26 18.45
N ARG A 228 -5.42 21.80 17.47
CA ARG A 228 -4.19 22.46 16.96
C ARG A 228 -4.36 22.83 15.49
N GLU A 229 -3.47 23.66 14.95
CA GLU A 229 -3.26 23.75 13.49
C GLU A 229 -2.64 22.42 13.03
N GLY A 230 -3.49 21.41 12.81
CA GLY A 230 -3.05 20.06 12.46
C GLY A 230 -2.42 19.99 11.06
N ILE A 231 -1.42 19.14 10.90
CA ILE A 231 -0.74 18.82 9.63
C ILE A 231 -1.04 17.39 9.16
N VAL A 232 -1.79 16.61 9.94
CA VAL A 232 -2.16 15.22 9.67
C VAL A 232 -3.67 15.10 9.51
N PHE A 233 -4.10 14.73 8.30
CA PHE A 233 -5.51 14.49 7.97
C PHE A 233 -5.65 13.15 7.29
N TYR A 234 -6.78 12.48 7.53
CA TYR A 234 -7.11 11.24 6.85
C TYR A 234 -8.59 11.15 6.46
N MET A 235 -8.83 10.37 5.42
CA MET A 235 -10.14 10.02 4.90
C MET A 235 -10.68 8.82 5.69
N ARG A 236 -11.82 8.99 6.32
CA ARG A 236 -12.63 7.89 6.85
C ARG A 236 -13.68 7.53 5.80
N ILE A 237 -13.51 6.38 5.17
CA ILE A 237 -14.46 5.90 4.16
C ILE A 237 -15.67 5.31 4.88
N LEU A 238 -16.85 5.86 4.65
CA LEU A 238 -18.10 5.45 5.30
C LEU A 238 -18.90 4.47 4.46
N LYS A 239 -18.76 4.56 3.14
CA LYS A 239 -19.47 3.70 2.19
C LYS A 239 -18.70 3.61 0.89
N THR A 240 -18.54 2.39 0.40
CA THR A 240 -18.01 2.06 -0.92
C THR A 240 -19.01 1.23 -1.71
N SER A 241 -18.85 1.22 -3.03
CA SER A 241 -19.56 0.32 -3.93
C SER A 241 -18.62 -0.21 -5.02
N LEU A 242 -18.89 -1.43 -5.48
CA LEU A 242 -18.22 -1.99 -6.66
C LEU A 242 -19.04 -1.67 -7.91
N VAL A 243 -18.36 -1.18 -8.92
CA VAL A 243 -18.95 -0.81 -10.21
C VAL A 243 -18.32 -1.67 -11.30
N GLU A 244 -19.15 -2.36 -12.07
CA GLU A 244 -18.68 -3.11 -13.24
C GLU A 244 -18.00 -2.16 -14.24
N LYS A 245 -16.96 -2.65 -14.91
CA LYS A 245 -16.33 -1.90 -16.00
C LYS A 245 -17.03 -2.25 -17.29
N ASP A 246 -17.31 -1.24 -18.11
CA ASP A 246 -17.72 -1.46 -19.49
C ASP A 246 -16.49 -1.97 -20.25
N ILE A 247 -16.43 -3.28 -20.50
CA ILE A 247 -15.35 -3.96 -21.23
C ILE A 247 -15.64 -3.93 -22.73
#